data_AF-B3KQX6-F1
#
_entry.id   AF-B3KQX6-F1
#
_cell.length_a   1.000
_cell.length_b   1.000
_cell.length_c   1.000
_cell.angle_alpha   90.00
_cell.angle_beta   90.00
_cell.angle_gamma   90.00
#
_symmetry.space_group_name_H-M   'P 1'
#
loop_
_entity.id
_entity.type
_entity.pdbx_description
1 polymer ?
#
loop_
_entity_poly.entity_id
_entity_poly.type
_entity_poly.pdbx_seq_one_letter_code
_entity_poly.pdbx_strand_id
1 'polypeptide(L)'
;MASSGSLWQEIPVVRNSTVLLSMTHEDQKLQEVKFELIVSEASYLRSLNIAVDHFQLSTSLRATLSNQEHQWLFSRLQDVRDVSATFLSDLEENFENNIFSFQVCDVVLNHAPDFRRVYLPYVTNQTYQERTFQSLMNSNSNFREVLEKLESDPVCQRLSLKSFLILPFQRITRLKLLLQNILKRTQPGSSEEAEATKAHHALEQLIRDCNNNVQSMRRTEELIYLSQKIEFECKIFPLISQSRWLVKSGELTALEFSASPGLRRKLNTRPVHLHLFNDCLLLSRPRESEKLRWISALAMPREELDLLECYNSPQVQCLRAYKPRENDELALEKADVVMVTQQSSDGWLEGVRLSDGERGWFPVQQVEFISNPEVRAQNLKEAHRVKTAKLQLVEQQA
;
A
#
# COMPACT_ATOMS: atom_id res chain seq x y z
N MET A 1 27.46 34.71 1.78
CA MET A 1 26.80 33.42 2.07
C MET A 1 27.78 32.54 2.84
N ALA A 2 27.42 32.20 4.07
CA ALA A 2 28.25 31.47 5.02
C ALA A 2 28.45 30.01 4.56
N SER A 3 29.68 29.46 4.67
CA SER A 3 29.95 28.06 4.36
C SER A 3 29.30 27.14 5.41
N SER A 4 28.92 25.91 5.03
CA SER A 4 28.38 24.90 5.96
C SER A 4 29.38 24.61 7.09
N GLY A 5 29.23 25.30 8.23
CA GLY A 5 30.16 25.23 9.36
C GLY A 5 30.59 26.57 9.94
N SER A 6 30.20 27.71 9.36
CA SER A 6 30.48 29.01 9.99
C SER A 6 29.62 29.22 11.22
N LEU A 7 30.23 29.64 12.32
CA LEU A 7 29.52 30.11 13.51
C LEU A 7 28.95 31.52 13.28
N TRP A 8 27.89 31.88 13.99
CA TRP A 8 27.34 33.25 13.96
C TRP A 8 28.40 34.27 14.37
N GLN A 9 29.22 33.94 15.37
CA GLN A 9 30.32 34.78 15.83
C GLN A 9 31.45 34.99 14.81
N GLU A 10 31.58 34.09 13.82
CA GLU A 10 32.62 34.17 12.80
C GLU A 10 32.24 35.11 11.64
N ILE A 11 30.98 35.53 11.57
CA ILE A 11 30.51 36.47 10.56
C ILE A 11 31.29 37.78 10.70
N PRO A 12 31.92 38.31 9.63
CA PRO A 12 32.82 39.47 9.73
C PRO A 12 32.23 40.70 10.42
N VAL A 13 30.93 40.96 10.21
CA VAL A 13 30.20 42.08 10.84
C VAL A 13 29.98 41.83 12.34
N VAL A 14 29.75 40.57 12.74
CA VAL A 14 29.54 40.16 14.15
C VAL A 14 30.86 40.14 14.90
N ARG A 15 31.88 39.48 14.33
CA ARG A 15 33.21 39.31 14.92
C ARG A 15 33.87 40.63 15.30
N ASN A 16 33.66 41.66 14.50
CA ASN A 16 34.26 42.98 14.69
C ASN A 16 33.35 43.96 15.47
N SER A 17 32.21 43.49 16.00
CA SER A 17 31.24 44.37 16.66
C SER A 17 31.52 44.51 18.16
N THR A 18 31.26 45.70 18.69
CA THR A 18 31.26 45.95 20.14
C THR A 18 30.08 45.27 20.83
N VAL A 19 29.01 44.97 20.08
CA VAL A 19 27.82 44.27 20.59
C VAL A 19 28.20 42.86 21.03
N LEU A 20 28.95 42.11 20.21
CA LEU A 20 29.41 40.76 20.56
C LEU A 20 30.21 40.75 21.88
N LEU A 21 31.09 41.74 22.06
CA LEU A 21 31.90 41.89 23.29
C LEU A 21 31.06 42.21 24.53
N SER A 22 29.90 42.84 24.35
CA SER A 22 28.99 43.21 25.45
C SER A 22 27.96 42.13 25.80
N MET A 23 27.79 41.11 24.94
CA MET A 23 26.80 40.05 25.14
C MET A 23 27.26 39.04 26.19
N THR A 24 26.29 38.47 26.92
CA THR A 24 26.59 37.34 27.81
C THR A 24 26.90 36.09 26.99
N HIS A 25 27.62 35.16 27.60
CA HIS A 25 27.93 33.87 26.97
C HIS A 25 26.66 33.05 26.66
N GLU A 26 25.59 33.20 27.44
CA GLU A 26 24.31 32.54 27.17
C GLU A 26 23.56 33.18 26.00
N ASP A 27 23.58 34.52 25.88
CA ASP A 27 22.99 35.21 24.72
C ASP A 27 23.74 34.86 23.43
N GLN A 28 25.07 34.79 23.50
CA GLN A 28 25.91 34.35 22.37
C GLN A 28 25.54 32.94 21.91
N LYS A 29 25.40 31.99 22.85
CA LYS A 29 24.93 30.62 22.53
C LYS A 29 23.53 30.60 21.94
N LEU A 30 22.62 31.45 22.45
CA LEU A 30 21.27 31.55 21.91
C LEU A 30 21.31 31.99 20.44
N GLN A 31 22.11 33.01 20.11
CA GLN A 31 22.31 33.44 18.72
C GLN A 31 22.91 32.35 17.84
N GLU A 32 23.89 31.59 18.35
CA GLU A 32 24.45 30.44 17.61
C GLU A 32 23.40 29.38 17.27
N VAL A 33 22.53 29.03 18.22
CA VAL A 33 21.48 28.03 17.98
C VAL A 33 20.41 28.57 17.02
N LYS A 34 20.06 29.86 17.10
CA LYS A 34 19.16 30.50 16.12
C LYS A 34 19.78 30.49 14.72
N PHE A 35 21.06 30.82 14.61
CA PHE A 35 21.78 30.82 13.35
C PHE A 35 21.95 29.41 12.77
N GLU A 36 22.15 28.38 13.62
CA GLU A 36 22.17 26.97 13.19
C GLU A 36 20.87 26.58 12.45
N LEU A 37 19.72 27.11 12.89
CA LEU A 37 18.45 26.85 12.22
C LEU A 37 18.47 27.37 10.78
N ILE A 38 18.93 28.59 10.56
CA ILE A 38 19.04 29.24 9.24
C ILE A 38 20.03 28.49 8.36
N VAL A 39 21.26 28.24 8.84
CA VAL A 39 22.31 27.55 8.08
C VAL A 39 21.90 26.12 7.72
N SER A 40 21.20 25.43 8.63
CA SER A 40 20.70 24.09 8.36
C SER A 40 19.53 24.07 7.38
N GLU A 41 18.70 25.12 7.30
CA GLU A 41 17.67 25.29 6.26
C GLU A 41 18.34 25.57 4.90
N ALA A 42 19.32 26.48 4.88
CA ALA A 42 20.45 26.56 3.93
C ALA A 42 20.77 25.25 3.20
N SER A 43 21.32 24.35 4.01
CA SER A 43 21.86 23.08 3.57
C SER A 43 20.76 22.11 3.13
N TYR A 44 19.61 22.15 3.80
CA TYR A 44 18.46 21.32 3.47
C TYR A 44 17.85 21.72 2.12
N LEU A 45 17.59 23.01 1.88
CA LEU A 45 17.06 23.51 0.62
C LEU A 45 18.00 23.20 -0.54
N ARG A 46 19.32 23.34 -0.34
CA ARG A 46 20.30 22.91 -1.35
C ARG A 46 20.15 21.43 -1.71
N SER A 47 19.90 20.58 -0.72
CA SER A 47 19.68 19.14 -0.95
C SER A 47 18.36 18.87 -1.66
N LEU A 48 17.29 19.62 -1.34
CA LEU A 48 16.02 19.54 -2.06
C LEU A 48 16.14 20.01 -3.52
N ASN A 49 16.92 21.06 -3.79
CA ASN A 49 17.18 21.52 -5.15
C ASN A 49 17.84 20.41 -5.97
N ILE A 50 18.81 19.69 -5.42
CA ILE A 50 19.39 18.51 -6.09
C ILE A 50 18.31 17.45 -6.34
N ALA A 51 17.52 17.12 -5.32
CA ALA A 51 16.47 16.11 -5.43
C ALA A 51 15.43 16.45 -6.53
N VAL A 52 15.07 17.72 -6.66
CA VAL A 52 14.08 18.16 -7.65
C VAL A 52 14.72 18.38 -9.02
N ASP A 53 15.76 19.20 -9.10
CA ASP A 53 16.31 19.67 -10.38
C ASP A 53 17.12 18.57 -11.09
N HIS A 54 17.91 17.79 -10.33
CA HIS A 54 18.78 16.75 -10.89
C HIS A 54 18.05 15.41 -11.08
N PHE A 55 17.11 15.06 -10.20
CA PHE A 55 16.39 13.79 -10.29
C PHE A 55 14.95 13.95 -10.79
N GLN A 56 14.08 14.66 -10.06
CA GLN A 56 12.65 14.72 -10.41
C GLN A 56 12.37 15.32 -11.79
N LEU A 57 13.12 16.36 -12.18
CA LEU A 57 13.00 17.07 -13.45
C LEU A 57 13.91 16.50 -14.55
N SER A 58 14.71 15.46 -14.26
CA SER A 58 15.55 14.81 -15.26
C SER A 58 14.70 14.19 -16.36
N THR A 59 14.92 14.62 -17.61
CA THR A 59 14.21 14.10 -18.78
C THR A 59 14.55 12.63 -19.04
N SER A 60 15.80 12.23 -18.81
CA SER A 60 16.24 10.83 -18.96
C SER A 60 15.58 9.93 -17.91
N LEU A 61 15.53 10.36 -16.65
CA LEU A 61 14.85 9.58 -15.60
C LEU A 61 13.35 9.52 -15.85
N ARG A 62 12.74 10.66 -16.21
CA ARG A 62 11.31 10.75 -16.50
C ARG A 62 10.86 9.80 -17.62
N ALA A 63 11.69 9.62 -18.65
CA ALA A 63 11.41 8.71 -19.77
C ALA A 63 11.38 7.23 -19.37
N THR A 64 11.95 6.87 -18.21
CA THR A 64 11.98 5.50 -17.68
C THR A 64 10.75 5.14 -16.83
N LEU A 65 9.91 6.14 -16.52
CA LEU A 65 8.83 6.05 -15.54
C LEU A 65 7.47 6.32 -16.18
N SER A 66 6.46 5.55 -15.77
CA SER A 66 5.06 5.91 -16.01
C SER A 66 4.66 7.16 -15.19
N ASN A 67 3.53 7.78 -15.56
CA ASN A 67 2.99 8.92 -14.82
C ASN A 67 2.71 8.57 -13.34
N GLN A 68 2.19 7.37 -13.10
CA GLN A 68 1.85 6.89 -11.77
C GLN A 68 3.10 6.61 -10.93
N GLU A 69 4.11 5.96 -11.49
CA GLU A 69 5.38 5.70 -10.80
C GLU A 69 6.12 6.99 -10.48
N HIS A 70 6.15 7.97 -11.41
CA HIS A 70 6.76 9.27 -11.15
C HIS A 70 6.04 10.02 -10.02
N GLN A 71 4.71 10.06 -10.05
CA GLN A 71 3.91 10.68 -9.00
C GLN A 71 4.10 9.99 -7.64
N TRP A 72 4.18 8.66 -7.60
CA TRP A 72 4.39 7.91 -6.37
C TRP A 72 5.81 8.02 -5.84
N LEU A 73 6.81 8.03 -6.70
CA LEU A 73 8.23 8.11 -6.32
C LEU A 73 8.57 9.47 -5.72
N PHE A 74 8.14 10.56 -6.36
CA PHE A 74 8.46 11.93 -5.92
C PHE A 74 7.36 12.57 -5.05
N SER A 75 6.14 12.02 -5.04
CA SER A 75 5.01 12.59 -4.28
C SER A 75 4.88 14.09 -4.55
N ARG A 76 4.82 14.92 -3.51
CA ARG A 76 4.81 16.39 -3.58
C ARG A 76 6.16 17.02 -3.22
N LEU A 77 7.28 16.43 -3.65
CA LEU A 77 8.62 16.91 -3.30
C LEU A 77 8.86 18.37 -3.73
N GLN A 78 8.34 18.77 -4.90
CA GLN A 78 8.46 20.12 -5.39
C GLN A 78 7.77 21.14 -4.46
N ASP A 79 6.55 20.84 -3.99
CA ASP A 79 5.84 21.69 -3.02
C ASP A 79 6.65 21.85 -1.71
N VAL A 80 7.33 20.79 -1.28
CA VAL A 80 8.20 20.81 -0.08
C VAL A 80 9.39 21.75 -0.29
N ARG A 81 10.04 21.67 -1.47
CA ARG A 81 11.15 22.57 -1.85
C ARG A 81 10.70 24.02 -1.89
N ASP A 82 9.56 24.31 -2.52
CA ASP A 82 9.10 25.68 -2.71
C ASP A 82 8.71 26.34 -1.37
N VAL A 83 8.10 25.58 -0.44
CA VAL A 83 7.84 26.03 0.93
C VAL A 83 9.15 26.24 1.71
N SER A 84 10.12 25.33 1.58
CA SER A 84 11.45 25.48 2.22
C SER A 84 12.20 26.71 1.70
N ALA A 85 12.10 27.00 0.39
CA ALA A 85 12.69 28.19 -0.21
C ALA A 85 12.09 29.48 0.35
N THR A 86 10.76 29.54 0.43
CA THR A 86 10.06 30.71 1.01
C THR A 86 10.41 30.88 2.49
N PHE A 87 10.42 29.78 3.25
CA PHE A 87 10.79 29.79 4.66
C PHE A 87 12.22 30.28 4.89
N LEU A 88 13.18 29.82 4.08
CA LEU A 88 14.56 30.31 4.15
C LEU A 88 14.64 31.81 3.84
N SER A 89 13.95 32.27 2.80
CA SER A 89 13.93 33.68 2.41
C SER A 89 13.48 34.56 3.57
N ASP A 90 12.41 34.19 4.26
CA ASP A 90 11.89 34.96 5.40
C ASP A 90 12.84 34.92 6.62
N LEU A 91 13.53 33.78 6.85
CA LEU A 91 14.56 33.67 7.87
C LEU A 91 15.77 34.58 7.56
N GLU A 92 16.22 34.59 6.31
CA GLU A 92 17.35 35.42 5.85
C GLU A 92 16.99 36.91 5.94
N GLU A 93 15.77 37.31 5.51
CA GLU A 93 15.29 38.69 5.65
C GLU A 93 15.26 39.14 7.12
N ASN A 94 14.74 38.31 8.04
CA ASN A 94 14.72 38.66 9.46
C ASN A 94 16.14 38.76 10.06
N PHE A 95 17.05 37.89 9.61
CA PHE A 95 18.44 37.92 10.02
C PHE A 95 19.17 39.18 9.51
N GLU A 96 18.97 39.56 8.26
CA GLU A 96 19.56 40.75 7.65
C GLU A 96 19.05 42.05 8.29
N ASN A 97 17.76 42.09 8.66
CA ASN A 97 17.16 43.23 9.35
C ASN A 97 17.82 43.52 10.70
N ASN A 98 18.15 42.50 11.49
CA ASN A 98 18.91 42.69 12.72
C ASN A 98 19.72 41.45 13.15
N ILE A 99 20.99 41.42 12.74
CA ILE A 99 21.93 40.32 12.99
C ILE A 99 22.15 40.00 14.49
N PHE A 100 21.89 40.94 15.40
CA PHE A 100 22.13 40.78 16.84
C PHE A 100 20.87 40.43 17.65
N SER A 101 19.67 40.64 17.10
CA SER A 101 18.41 40.41 17.81
C SER A 101 17.32 39.77 16.95
N PHE A 102 17.69 39.05 15.89
CA PHE A 102 16.75 38.37 15.02
C PHE A 102 15.98 37.26 15.76
N GLN A 103 14.78 37.01 15.24
CA GLN A 103 13.90 35.96 15.73
C GLN A 103 13.70 34.88 14.67
N VAL A 104 13.49 33.65 15.11
CA VAL A 104 13.27 32.52 14.20
C VAL A 104 12.02 31.74 14.55
N CYS A 105 11.55 31.84 15.80
CA CYS A 105 10.39 31.08 16.27
C CYS A 105 9.07 31.62 15.73
N ASP A 106 8.96 32.94 15.57
CA ASP A 106 7.86 33.63 14.91
C ASP A 106 7.76 33.25 13.42
N VAL A 107 8.90 33.24 12.71
CA VAL A 107 8.95 32.81 11.31
C VAL A 107 8.50 31.35 11.18
N VAL A 108 9.01 30.46 12.03
CA VAL A 108 8.58 29.04 12.05
C VAL A 108 7.08 28.90 12.33
N LEU A 109 6.53 29.71 13.24
CA LEU A 109 5.09 29.71 13.53
C LEU A 109 4.25 30.13 12.34
N ASN A 110 4.67 31.19 11.65
CA ASN A 110 3.98 31.70 10.46
C ASN A 110 3.97 30.66 9.34
N HIS A 111 5.04 29.86 9.21
CA HIS A 111 5.15 28.79 8.22
C HIS A 111 4.55 27.45 8.64
N ALA A 112 4.15 27.27 9.90
CA ALA A 112 3.61 26.00 10.39
C ALA A 112 2.38 25.47 9.60
N PRO A 113 1.42 26.31 9.15
CA PRO A 113 0.33 25.85 8.28
C PRO A 113 0.80 25.30 6.94
N ASP A 114 1.79 25.95 6.31
CA ASP A 114 2.37 25.49 5.05
C ASP A 114 3.18 24.22 5.21
N PHE A 115 3.95 24.11 6.31
CA PHE A 115 4.62 22.87 6.65
C PHE A 115 3.62 21.72 6.77
N ARG A 116 2.50 21.95 7.46
CA ARG A 116 1.44 20.95 7.55
C ARG A 116 0.89 20.58 6.18
N ARG A 117 0.63 21.57 5.31
CA ARG A 117 0.06 21.36 3.98
C ARG A 117 0.94 20.49 3.08
N VAL A 118 2.26 20.63 3.14
CA VAL A 118 3.18 19.93 2.22
C VAL A 118 3.84 18.69 2.82
N TYR A 119 4.29 18.74 4.09
CA TYR A 119 5.00 17.61 4.70
C TYR A 119 4.05 16.48 5.11
N LEU A 120 2.82 16.78 5.56
CA LEU A 120 1.86 15.75 5.97
C LEU A 120 1.56 14.75 4.83
N PRO A 121 1.13 15.18 3.62
CA PRO A 121 0.89 14.26 2.51
C PRO A 121 2.19 13.61 2.00
N TYR A 122 3.32 14.34 2.01
CA TYR A 122 4.60 13.79 1.58
C TYR A 122 5.04 12.60 2.45
N VAL A 123 5.07 12.80 3.78
CA VAL A 123 5.48 11.78 4.75
C VAL A 123 4.49 10.61 4.79
N THR A 124 3.19 10.90 4.67
CA THR A 124 2.16 9.84 4.61
C THR A 124 2.41 8.89 3.44
N ASN A 125 2.82 9.42 2.28
CA ASN A 125 3.09 8.64 1.06
C ASN A 125 4.46 7.94 1.05
N GLN A 126 5.29 8.10 2.08
CA GLN A 126 6.66 7.57 2.09
C GLN A 126 6.73 6.05 1.90
N THR A 127 5.74 5.30 2.40
CA THR A 127 5.69 3.85 2.20
C THR A 127 5.49 3.50 0.71
N TYR A 128 4.70 4.28 -0.02
CA TYR A 128 4.53 4.10 -1.47
C TYR A 128 5.77 4.50 -2.25
N GLN A 129 6.44 5.59 -1.85
CA GLN A 129 7.73 5.99 -2.44
C GLN A 129 8.75 4.86 -2.36
N GLU A 130 8.94 4.29 -1.17
CA GLU A 130 9.89 3.18 -0.96
C GLU A 130 9.50 1.94 -1.75
N ARG A 131 8.22 1.51 -1.73
CA ARG A 131 7.76 0.34 -2.51
C ARG A 131 7.97 0.55 -4.01
N THR A 132 7.65 1.75 -4.52
CA THR A 132 7.82 2.10 -5.93
C THR A 132 9.29 2.09 -6.30
N PHE A 133 10.15 2.73 -5.51
CA PHE A 133 11.60 2.71 -5.71
C PHE A 133 12.16 1.28 -5.75
N GLN A 134 11.79 0.44 -4.78
CA GLN A 134 12.24 -0.96 -4.75
C GLN A 134 11.74 -1.75 -5.96
N SER A 135 10.48 -1.56 -6.36
CA SER A 135 9.92 -2.22 -7.55
C SER A 135 10.66 -1.82 -8.82
N LEU A 136 10.95 -0.53 -9.00
CA LEU A 136 11.70 0.00 -10.14
C LEU A 136 13.13 -0.55 -10.16
N MET A 137 13.81 -0.59 -9.01
CA MET A 137 15.15 -1.17 -8.90
C MET A 137 15.18 -2.66 -9.27
N ASN A 138 14.14 -3.42 -8.94
CA ASN A 138 14.11 -4.86 -9.22
C ASN A 138 13.67 -5.17 -10.66
N SER A 139 12.72 -4.41 -11.19
CA SER A 139 12.02 -4.77 -12.43
C SER A 139 12.44 -3.96 -13.66
N ASN A 140 13.07 -2.79 -13.48
CA ASN A 140 13.37 -1.86 -14.57
C ASN A 140 14.88 -1.62 -14.70
N SER A 141 15.54 -2.29 -15.66
CA SER A 141 16.98 -2.11 -15.91
C SER A 141 17.34 -0.71 -16.40
N ASN A 142 16.52 -0.11 -17.28
CA ASN A 142 16.77 1.23 -17.81
C ASN A 142 16.71 2.30 -16.70
N PHE A 143 15.75 2.19 -15.78
CA PHE A 143 15.70 3.05 -14.59
C PHE A 143 16.98 2.95 -13.77
N ARG A 144 17.49 1.72 -13.52
CA ARG A 144 18.73 1.51 -12.76
C ARG A 144 19.94 2.17 -13.43
N GLU A 145 20.12 1.97 -14.73
CA GLU A 145 21.26 2.53 -15.48
C GLU A 145 21.23 4.06 -15.47
N VAL A 146 20.07 4.65 -15.72
CA VAL A 146 19.91 6.12 -15.68
C VAL A 146 20.13 6.66 -14.27
N LEU A 147 19.60 5.97 -13.25
CA LEU A 147 19.76 6.38 -11.86
C LEU A 147 21.23 6.33 -11.42
N GLU A 148 21.95 5.24 -11.72
CA GLU A 148 23.37 5.10 -11.40
C GLU A 148 24.20 6.23 -12.04
N LYS A 149 23.91 6.57 -13.29
CA LYS A 149 24.54 7.70 -13.96
C LYS A 149 24.25 9.02 -13.25
N LEU A 150 23.01 9.28 -12.86
CA LEU A 150 22.65 10.50 -12.14
C LEU A 150 23.31 10.57 -10.76
N GLU A 151 23.34 9.47 -10.01
CA GLU A 151 23.96 9.40 -8.67
C GLU A 151 25.49 9.53 -8.71
N SER A 152 26.12 9.23 -9.85
CA SER A 152 27.56 9.42 -10.05
C SER A 152 27.98 10.89 -10.22
N ASP A 153 27.02 11.79 -10.47
CA ASP A 153 27.30 13.21 -10.67
C ASP A 153 27.85 13.85 -9.37
N PRO A 154 28.96 14.62 -9.43
CA PRO A 154 29.51 15.32 -8.28
C PRO A 154 28.51 16.21 -7.53
N VAL A 155 27.47 16.72 -8.20
CA VAL A 155 26.41 17.52 -7.57
C VAL A 155 25.70 16.76 -6.45
N CYS A 156 25.61 15.43 -6.53
CA CYS A 156 24.98 14.58 -5.54
C CYS A 156 25.82 14.40 -4.26
N GLN A 157 27.10 14.78 -4.25
CA GLN A 157 27.98 14.66 -3.08
C GLN A 157 27.99 13.24 -2.47
N ARG A 158 27.92 12.21 -3.33
CA ARG A 158 27.86 10.77 -2.96
C ARG A 158 26.56 10.34 -2.26
N LEU A 159 25.52 11.15 -2.31
CA LEU A 159 24.18 10.81 -1.84
C LEU A 159 23.37 10.16 -2.96
N SER A 160 22.62 9.12 -2.62
CA SER A 160 21.68 8.45 -3.54
C SER A 160 20.32 9.14 -3.56
N LEU A 161 19.51 8.92 -4.60
CA LEU A 161 18.13 9.42 -4.69
C LEU A 161 17.33 9.03 -3.45
N LYS A 162 17.43 7.77 -3.01
CA LYS A 162 16.75 7.29 -1.80
C LYS A 162 17.12 8.12 -0.56
N SER A 163 18.38 8.54 -0.45
CA SER A 163 18.83 9.38 0.68
C SER A 163 18.31 10.82 0.61
N PHE A 164 18.00 11.34 -0.58
CA PHE A 164 17.31 12.63 -0.73
C PHE A 164 15.82 12.53 -0.40
N LEU A 165 15.14 11.44 -0.83
CA LEU A 165 13.70 11.26 -0.63
C LEU A 165 13.28 11.18 0.86
N ILE A 166 14.18 10.75 1.75
CA ILE A 166 13.96 10.68 3.21
C ILE A 166 14.10 12.04 3.91
N LEU A 167 14.76 13.02 3.29
CA LEU A 167 15.13 14.30 3.93
C LEU A 167 13.93 15.07 4.49
N PRO A 168 12.75 15.17 3.83
CA PRO A 168 11.63 15.91 4.39
C PRO A 168 11.14 15.40 5.75
N PHE A 169 11.15 14.08 5.96
CA PHE A 169 10.81 13.49 7.25
C PHE A 169 11.87 13.80 8.33
N GLN A 170 13.15 13.71 7.96
CA GLN A 170 14.26 14.06 8.84
C GLN A 170 14.26 15.56 9.19
N ARG A 171 13.84 16.43 8.26
CA ARG A 171 13.84 17.87 8.47
C ARG A 171 12.82 18.30 9.52
N ILE A 172 11.57 17.85 9.41
CA ILE A 172 10.53 18.23 10.38
C ILE A 172 10.89 17.78 11.81
N THR A 173 11.52 16.61 11.94
CA THR A 173 11.99 16.11 13.25
C THR A 173 13.19 16.91 13.76
N ARG A 174 14.14 17.27 12.88
CA ARG A 174 15.29 18.10 13.25
C ARG A 174 14.89 19.53 13.61
N LEU A 175 13.95 20.16 12.89
CA LEU A 175 13.42 21.48 13.23
C LEU A 175 12.80 21.51 14.63
N LYS A 176 12.05 20.47 15.02
CA LYS A 176 11.56 20.33 16.41
C LYS A 176 12.71 20.35 17.42
N LEU A 177 13.78 19.60 17.17
CA LEU A 177 14.94 19.54 18.08
C LEU A 177 15.68 20.88 18.16
N LEU A 178 15.82 21.60 17.03
CA LEU A 178 16.42 22.93 16.99
C LEU A 178 15.61 23.93 17.82
N LEU A 179 14.28 23.96 17.65
CA LEU A 179 13.39 24.78 18.48
C LEU A 179 13.46 24.41 19.96
N GLN A 180 13.54 23.11 20.28
CA GLN A 180 13.73 22.66 21.67
C GLN A 180 15.06 23.16 22.25
N ASN A 181 16.11 23.24 21.42
CA ASN A 181 17.41 23.75 21.81
C ASN A 181 17.39 25.27 22.06
N ILE A 182 16.62 26.01 21.26
CA ILE A 182 16.33 27.45 21.44
C ILE A 182 15.56 27.65 22.74
N LEU A 183 14.44 26.95 22.93
CA LEU A 183 13.57 27.06 24.10
C LEU A 183 14.30 26.81 25.43
N LYS A 184 15.29 25.90 25.45
CA LYS A 184 16.12 25.64 26.64
C LYS A 184 17.04 26.81 27.02
N ARG A 185 17.27 27.75 26.11
CA ARG A 185 18.20 28.89 26.25
C ARG A 185 17.48 30.24 26.28
N THR A 186 16.20 30.28 25.94
CA THR A 186 15.38 31.50 26.06
C THR A 186 15.13 31.84 27.53
N GLN A 187 15.07 33.13 27.83
CA GLN A 187 14.76 33.61 29.18
C GLN A 187 13.33 33.22 29.60
N PRO A 188 13.13 32.64 30.80
CA PRO A 188 11.81 32.32 31.30
C PRO A 188 10.91 33.57 31.46
N GLY A 189 9.66 33.48 31.02
CA GLY A 189 8.67 34.55 31.02
C GLY A 189 8.81 35.55 29.87
N SER A 190 9.75 35.33 28.93
CA SER A 190 9.93 36.21 27.77
C SER A 190 8.91 35.93 26.65
N SER A 191 8.69 36.91 25.78
CA SER A 191 7.88 36.72 24.56
C SER A 191 8.47 35.62 23.67
N GLU A 192 9.81 35.55 23.61
CA GLU A 192 10.53 34.57 22.80
C GLU A 192 10.33 33.14 23.30
N GLU A 193 10.28 32.92 24.62
CA GLU A 193 9.92 31.60 25.20
C GLU A 193 8.50 31.19 24.78
N ALA A 194 7.54 32.11 24.84
CA ALA A 194 6.16 31.84 24.47
C ALA A 194 6.03 31.49 22.98
N GLU A 195 6.75 32.20 22.10
CA GLU A 195 6.80 31.91 20.67
C GLU A 195 7.51 30.57 20.39
N ALA A 196 8.67 30.33 20.98
CA ALA A 196 9.41 29.07 20.85
C ALA A 196 8.56 27.88 21.31
N THR A 197 7.80 28.02 22.40
CA THR A 197 6.89 26.99 22.92
C THR A 197 5.78 26.69 21.92
N LYS A 198 5.12 27.71 21.37
CA LYS A 198 4.07 27.54 20.36
C LYS A 198 4.65 26.90 19.09
N ALA A 199 5.81 27.35 18.62
CA ALA A 199 6.48 26.83 17.43
C ALA A 199 6.81 25.34 17.58
N HIS A 200 7.39 24.98 18.73
CA HIS A 200 7.72 23.60 19.07
C HIS A 200 6.45 22.73 19.15
N HIS A 201 5.37 23.23 19.76
CA HIS A 201 4.10 22.51 19.82
C HIS A 201 3.49 22.28 18.43
N ALA A 202 3.54 23.27 17.54
CA ALA A 202 3.03 23.15 16.18
C ALA A 202 3.76 22.06 15.37
N LEU A 203 5.11 22.03 15.42
CA LEU A 203 5.88 20.97 14.78
C LEU A 203 5.65 19.60 15.44
N GLU A 204 5.48 19.55 16.75
CA GLU A 204 5.17 18.31 17.45
C GLU A 204 3.81 17.74 17.03
N GLN A 205 2.78 18.59 16.89
CA GLN A 205 1.48 18.17 16.36
C GLN A 205 1.60 17.66 14.92
N LEU A 206 2.37 18.36 14.06
CA LEU A 206 2.61 17.90 12.70
C LEU A 206 3.24 16.50 12.66
N ILE A 207 4.29 16.26 13.45
CA ILE A 207 4.96 14.95 13.51
C ILE A 207 3.99 13.86 14.02
N ARG A 208 3.20 14.17 15.06
CA ARG A 208 2.16 13.25 15.55
C ARG A 208 1.16 12.91 14.45
N ASP A 209 0.68 13.90 13.71
CA ASP A 209 -0.31 13.72 12.66
C ASP A 209 0.24 12.94 11.48
N CYS A 210 1.50 13.14 11.10
CA CYS A 210 2.18 12.30 10.11
C CYS A 210 2.16 10.82 10.52
N ASN A 211 2.55 10.51 11.76
CA ASN A 211 2.56 9.14 12.26
C ASN A 211 1.15 8.52 12.28
N ASN A 212 0.16 9.29 12.75
CA ASN A 212 -1.24 8.85 12.78
C ASN A 212 -1.77 8.57 11.36
N ASN A 213 -1.45 9.40 10.38
CA ASN A 213 -1.88 9.22 8.99
C ASN A 213 -1.22 8.00 8.34
N VAL A 214 0.09 7.79 8.53
CA VAL A 214 0.78 6.58 8.07
C VAL A 214 0.12 5.32 8.65
N GLN A 215 -0.21 5.32 9.94
CA GLN A 215 -0.91 4.20 10.56
C GLN A 215 -2.34 4.03 10.02
N SER A 216 -3.08 5.12 9.82
CA SER A 216 -4.41 5.10 9.22
C SER A 216 -4.42 4.52 7.81
N MET A 217 -3.43 4.89 7.02
CA MET A 217 -3.27 4.40 5.65
C MET A 217 -2.98 2.90 5.62
N ARG A 218 -2.09 2.40 6.47
CA ARG A 218 -1.83 0.94 6.61
C ARG A 218 -3.08 0.17 7.00
N ARG A 219 -3.86 0.70 7.95
CA ARG A 219 -5.15 0.11 8.37
C ARG A 219 -6.12 0.05 7.18
N THR A 220 -6.17 1.12 6.39
CA THR A 220 -7.02 1.17 5.18
C THR A 220 -6.57 0.16 4.12
N GLU A 221 -5.26 0.00 3.87
CA GLU A 221 -4.73 -1.03 2.96
C GLU A 221 -5.14 -2.44 3.41
N GLU A 222 -5.03 -2.73 4.69
CA GLU A 222 -5.44 -4.03 5.26
C GLU A 222 -6.94 -4.29 5.07
N LEU A 223 -7.79 -3.27 5.24
CA LEU A 223 -9.22 -3.39 4.95
C LEU A 223 -9.51 -3.63 3.47
N ILE A 224 -8.77 -2.97 2.56
CA ILE A 224 -8.91 -3.20 1.11
C ILE A 224 -8.52 -4.64 0.78
N TYR A 225 -7.39 -5.12 1.30
CA TYR A 225 -6.95 -6.49 1.12
C TYR A 225 -7.99 -7.51 1.61
N LEU A 226 -8.55 -7.30 2.81
CA LEU A 226 -9.62 -8.16 3.33
C LEU A 226 -10.89 -8.08 2.49
N SER A 227 -11.25 -6.90 1.97
CA SER A 227 -12.45 -6.73 1.14
C SER A 227 -12.36 -7.49 -0.19
N GLN A 228 -11.15 -7.72 -0.70
CA GLN A 228 -10.93 -8.54 -1.90
C GLN A 228 -11.01 -10.05 -1.61
N LYS A 229 -10.81 -10.45 -0.35
CA LYS A 229 -10.77 -11.87 0.08
C LYS A 229 -12.06 -12.37 0.70
N ILE A 230 -12.90 -11.48 1.21
CA ILE A 230 -14.13 -11.84 1.93
C ILE A 230 -15.32 -11.52 1.04
N GLU A 231 -16.09 -12.55 0.70
CA GLU A 231 -17.42 -12.38 0.12
C GLU A 231 -18.47 -12.40 1.23
N PHE A 232 -19.38 -11.42 1.21
CA PHE A 232 -20.46 -11.30 2.19
C PHE A 232 -21.74 -11.92 1.62
N GLU A 233 -22.29 -12.93 2.33
CA GLU A 233 -23.59 -13.55 1.98
C GLU A 233 -24.79 -12.60 2.22
N CYS A 234 -24.61 -11.54 3.02
CA CYS A 234 -25.67 -10.59 3.41
C CYS A 234 -25.59 -9.25 2.64
N LYS A 235 -26.66 -8.44 2.73
CA LYS A 235 -26.73 -7.10 2.12
C LYS A 235 -25.51 -6.25 2.55
N ILE A 236 -24.69 -5.89 1.57
CA ILE A 236 -23.58 -4.92 1.56
C ILE A 236 -23.11 -4.51 2.97
N PHE A 237 -22.12 -5.22 3.52
CA PHE A 237 -21.37 -4.74 4.67
C PHE A 237 -20.21 -3.85 4.18
N PRO A 238 -20.21 -2.53 4.45
CA PRO A 238 -19.13 -1.65 4.03
C PRO A 238 -17.91 -1.89 4.91
N LEU A 239 -17.08 -2.88 4.55
CA LEU A 239 -15.88 -3.27 5.31
C LEU A 239 -14.88 -2.11 5.41
N ILE A 240 -14.67 -1.40 4.31
CA ILE A 240 -13.75 -0.25 4.22
C ILE A 240 -14.41 0.97 4.88
N SER A 241 -13.84 1.43 5.98
CA SER A 241 -14.25 2.63 6.71
C SER A 241 -13.03 3.34 7.28
N GLN A 242 -13.07 4.67 7.34
CA GLN A 242 -11.98 5.50 7.90
C GLN A 242 -11.78 5.27 9.42
N SER A 243 -12.83 4.82 10.12
CA SER A 243 -12.80 4.60 11.57
C SER A 243 -12.60 3.14 11.97
N ARG A 244 -12.49 2.22 11.00
CA ARG A 244 -12.35 0.79 11.25
C ARG A 244 -10.91 0.34 11.09
N TRP A 245 -10.46 -0.58 11.94
CA TRP A 245 -9.19 -1.27 11.77
C TRP A 245 -9.23 -2.67 12.35
N LEU A 246 -8.47 -3.58 11.73
CA LEU A 246 -8.30 -4.92 12.24
C LEU A 246 -7.44 -4.88 13.50
N VAL A 247 -7.95 -5.45 14.58
CA VAL A 247 -7.23 -5.62 15.84
C VAL A 247 -6.49 -6.95 15.84
N LYS A 248 -7.15 -8.02 15.33
CA LYS A 248 -6.57 -9.36 15.24
C LYS A 248 -7.36 -10.23 14.27
N SER A 249 -6.70 -11.14 13.56
CA SER A 249 -7.36 -12.22 12.83
C SER A 249 -6.69 -13.57 13.07
N GLY A 250 -7.42 -14.66 12.83
CA GLY A 250 -6.88 -16.01 12.93
C GLY A 250 -7.90 -17.12 12.77
N GLU A 251 -7.40 -18.32 12.51
CA GLU A 251 -8.19 -19.54 12.47
C GLU A 251 -8.56 -20.00 13.88
N LEU A 252 -9.82 -20.32 14.07
CA LEU A 252 -10.40 -20.83 15.30
C LEU A 252 -11.27 -22.05 15.01
N THR A 253 -11.52 -22.85 16.03
CA THR A 253 -12.45 -23.98 15.96
C THR A 253 -13.74 -23.62 16.69
N ALA A 254 -14.82 -23.40 15.94
CA ALA A 254 -16.13 -23.17 16.54
C ALA A 254 -16.72 -24.50 17.05
N LEU A 255 -17.26 -24.48 18.26
CA LEU A 255 -17.94 -25.60 18.89
C LEU A 255 -19.45 -25.47 18.69
N GLU A 256 -20.05 -26.46 18.05
CA GLU A 256 -21.50 -26.55 17.88
C GLU A 256 -22.08 -27.64 18.80
N PHE A 257 -23.06 -27.23 19.61
CA PHE A 257 -23.81 -28.13 20.47
C PHE A 257 -25.12 -28.51 19.78
N SER A 258 -25.19 -29.71 19.20
CA SER A 258 -26.48 -30.24 18.74
C SER A 258 -27.22 -30.86 19.93
N ALA A 259 -28.25 -30.18 20.42
CA ALA A 259 -29.17 -30.75 21.40
C ALA A 259 -30.26 -31.57 20.68
N SER A 260 -29.96 -32.83 20.36
CA SER A 260 -31.01 -33.79 20.02
C SER A 260 -31.58 -34.38 21.32
N PRO A 261 -32.91 -34.29 21.57
CA PRO A 261 -33.51 -34.88 22.77
C PRO A 261 -33.30 -36.40 22.76
N GLY A 262 -32.55 -36.93 23.74
CA GLY A 262 -32.46 -38.37 23.98
C GLY A 262 -31.19 -39.11 23.52
N LEU A 263 -30.20 -38.46 22.90
CA LEU A 263 -28.91 -39.11 22.57
C LEU A 263 -27.71 -38.27 23.02
N ARG A 264 -26.61 -38.95 23.39
CA ARG A 264 -25.36 -38.38 23.93
C ARG A 264 -24.95 -37.09 23.19
N ARG A 265 -24.64 -36.03 23.94
CA ARG A 265 -24.16 -34.74 23.41
C ARG A 265 -22.97 -34.97 22.47
N LYS A 266 -23.20 -34.88 21.16
CA LYS A 266 -22.14 -34.93 20.16
C LYS A 266 -21.61 -33.50 19.99
N LEU A 267 -20.36 -33.28 20.40
CA LEU A 267 -19.67 -32.01 20.19
C LEU A 267 -19.19 -31.99 18.74
N ASN A 268 -19.82 -31.16 17.91
CA ASN A 268 -19.36 -30.94 16.55
C ASN A 268 -18.40 -29.74 16.55
N THR A 269 -17.32 -29.85 15.77
CA THR A 269 -16.33 -28.79 15.62
C THR A 269 -16.26 -28.36 14.16
N ARG A 270 -16.15 -27.06 13.90
CA ARG A 270 -15.97 -26.52 12.54
C ARG A 270 -14.85 -25.48 12.52
N PRO A 271 -13.93 -25.53 11.55
CA PRO A 271 -12.94 -24.48 11.38
C PRO A 271 -13.63 -23.20 10.91
N VAL A 272 -13.27 -22.07 11.52
CA VAL A 272 -13.72 -20.73 11.16
C VAL A 272 -12.53 -19.78 11.20
N HIS A 273 -12.56 -18.72 10.41
CA HIS A 273 -11.58 -17.65 10.49
C HIS A 273 -12.24 -16.40 11.05
N LEU A 274 -11.70 -15.91 12.16
CA LEU A 274 -12.23 -14.79 12.93
C LEU A 274 -11.45 -13.53 12.61
N HIS A 275 -12.15 -12.43 12.33
CA HIS A 275 -11.57 -11.10 12.11
C HIS A 275 -12.16 -10.14 13.14
N LEU A 276 -11.36 -9.79 14.15
CA LEU A 276 -11.71 -8.83 15.19
C LEU A 276 -11.31 -7.43 14.74
N PHE A 277 -12.31 -6.57 14.53
CA PHE A 277 -12.12 -5.14 14.32
C PHE A 277 -12.38 -4.38 15.62
N ASN A 278 -12.05 -3.09 15.63
CA ASN A 278 -12.30 -2.21 16.77
C ASN A 278 -13.81 -1.96 17.04
N ASP A 279 -14.66 -2.12 16.03
CA ASP A 279 -16.11 -1.82 16.10
C ASP A 279 -17.00 -3.02 15.76
N CYS A 280 -16.45 -4.11 15.21
CA CYS A 280 -17.22 -5.30 14.84
C CYS A 280 -16.38 -6.58 14.86
N LEU A 281 -17.07 -7.72 14.80
CA LEU A 281 -16.47 -9.05 14.71
C LEU A 281 -17.01 -9.76 13.46
N LEU A 282 -16.13 -10.20 12.56
CA LEU A 282 -16.52 -10.98 11.38
C LEU A 282 -16.08 -12.43 11.54
N LEU A 283 -16.99 -13.34 11.20
CA LEU A 283 -16.73 -14.76 11.06
C LEU A 283 -16.75 -15.10 9.58
N SER A 284 -15.68 -15.72 9.09
CA SER A 284 -15.56 -16.20 7.72
C SER A 284 -15.25 -17.69 7.73
N ARG A 285 -15.61 -18.36 6.64
CA ARG A 285 -15.29 -19.77 6.38
C ARG A 285 -14.64 -19.86 5.00
N PRO A 286 -13.65 -20.75 4.79
CA PRO A 286 -13.21 -21.08 3.44
C PRO A 286 -14.41 -21.54 2.61
N ARG A 287 -14.46 -21.16 1.33
CA ARG A 287 -15.49 -21.71 0.44
C ARG A 287 -15.26 -23.20 0.28
N GLU A 288 -16.34 -23.99 0.31
CA GLU A 288 -16.20 -25.44 0.13
C GLU A 288 -15.73 -25.74 -1.30
N SER A 289 -16.22 -24.97 -2.28
CA SER A 289 -15.74 -25.02 -3.66
C SER A 289 -14.22 -24.81 -3.76
N GLU A 290 -13.64 -23.83 -3.06
CA GLU A 290 -12.18 -23.63 -3.06
C GLU A 290 -11.45 -24.87 -2.53
N LYS A 291 -11.88 -25.43 -1.39
CA LYS A 291 -11.28 -26.65 -0.83
C LYS A 291 -11.34 -27.81 -1.84
N LEU A 292 -12.48 -27.99 -2.50
CA LEU A 292 -12.67 -29.04 -3.50
C LEU A 292 -11.86 -28.81 -4.78
N ARG A 293 -11.74 -27.56 -5.23
CA ARG A 293 -10.88 -27.13 -6.34
C ARG A 293 -9.41 -27.45 -6.06
N TRP A 294 -8.90 -27.16 -4.86
CA TRP A 294 -7.54 -27.54 -4.45
C TRP A 294 -7.34 -29.06 -4.42
N ILE A 295 -8.30 -29.82 -3.91
CA ILE A 295 -8.25 -31.29 -3.93
C ILE A 295 -8.22 -31.82 -5.37
N SER A 296 -9.02 -31.24 -6.28
CA SER A 296 -9.04 -31.62 -7.69
C SER A 296 -7.71 -31.30 -8.41
N ALA A 297 -7.14 -30.12 -8.15
CA ALA A 297 -5.87 -29.68 -8.73
C ALA A 297 -4.66 -30.50 -8.25
N LEU A 298 -4.69 -30.99 -7.00
CA LEU A 298 -3.64 -31.81 -6.41
C LEU A 298 -3.83 -33.31 -6.66
N ALA A 299 -4.99 -33.73 -7.16
CA ALA A 299 -5.22 -35.11 -7.55
C ALA A 299 -4.36 -35.46 -8.77
N MET A 300 -3.78 -36.66 -8.78
CA MET A 300 -3.09 -37.21 -9.95
C MET A 300 -3.97 -37.08 -11.21
N PRO A 301 -3.40 -36.85 -12.41
CA PRO A 301 -4.18 -36.84 -13.65
C PRO A 301 -5.03 -38.10 -13.71
N ARG A 302 -6.35 -37.94 -13.62
CA ARG A 302 -7.26 -39.08 -13.75
C ARG A 302 -7.13 -39.59 -15.19
N GLU A 303 -7.00 -40.90 -15.35
CA GLU A 303 -7.10 -41.55 -16.67
C GLU A 303 -8.38 -41.08 -17.37
N GLU A 304 -8.36 -41.01 -18.70
CA GLU A 304 -9.54 -40.60 -19.47
C GLU A 304 -10.77 -41.36 -18.99
N LEU A 305 -11.82 -40.62 -18.60
CA LEU A 305 -13.06 -41.20 -18.09
C LEU A 305 -13.64 -42.19 -19.11
N ASP A 306 -13.83 -43.44 -18.69
CA ASP A 306 -14.63 -44.39 -19.43
C ASP A 306 -16.11 -44.00 -19.29
N LEU A 307 -16.64 -43.39 -20.35
CA LEU A 307 -18.04 -42.95 -20.42
C LEU A 307 -19.02 -44.13 -20.30
N LEU A 308 -18.58 -45.37 -20.56
CA LEU A 308 -19.39 -46.58 -20.44
C LEU A 308 -19.65 -46.97 -18.97
N GLU A 309 -18.76 -46.61 -18.05
CA GLU A 309 -18.91 -46.89 -16.61
C GLU A 309 -19.75 -45.82 -15.87
N CYS A 310 -20.04 -44.68 -16.52
CA CYS A 310 -20.65 -43.50 -15.91
C CYS A 310 -22.19 -43.41 -16.07
N TYR A 311 -22.89 -44.51 -16.33
CA TYR A 311 -24.33 -44.52 -16.67
C TYR A 311 -25.25 -43.95 -15.58
N ASN A 312 -24.82 -43.99 -14.31
CA ASN A 312 -25.57 -43.43 -13.18
C ASN A 312 -25.17 -41.99 -12.81
N SER A 313 -24.19 -41.41 -13.49
CA SER A 313 -23.71 -40.07 -13.16
C SER A 313 -24.78 -39.00 -13.44
N PRO A 314 -25.00 -38.04 -12.54
CA PRO A 314 -25.88 -36.91 -12.80
C PRO A 314 -25.40 -36.11 -14.01
N GLN A 315 -26.35 -35.59 -14.80
CA GLN A 315 -26.05 -34.70 -15.91
C GLN A 315 -26.85 -33.42 -15.77
N VAL A 316 -26.28 -32.34 -16.24
CA VAL A 316 -26.93 -31.03 -16.28
C VAL A 316 -26.89 -30.48 -17.69
N GLN A 317 -27.91 -29.72 -18.06
CA GLN A 317 -27.96 -28.96 -19.29
C GLN A 317 -27.79 -27.47 -18.99
N CYS A 318 -26.93 -26.80 -19.75
CA CYS A 318 -26.70 -25.38 -19.61
C CYS A 318 -27.89 -24.56 -20.14
N LEU A 319 -28.46 -23.72 -19.29
CA LEU A 319 -29.58 -22.84 -19.64
C LEU A 319 -29.09 -21.51 -20.24
N ARG A 320 -27.94 -21.02 -19.77
CA ARG A 320 -27.36 -19.72 -20.11
C ARG A 320 -25.85 -19.83 -20.20
N ALA A 321 -25.28 -19.23 -21.24
CA ALA A 321 -23.84 -19.25 -21.45
C ALA A 321 -23.07 -18.70 -20.23
N TYR A 322 -21.98 -19.36 -19.87
CA TYR A 322 -21.11 -19.00 -18.77
C TYR A 322 -19.70 -18.75 -19.29
N LYS A 323 -19.15 -17.56 -18.97
CA LYS A 323 -17.78 -17.20 -19.27
C LYS A 323 -16.91 -17.44 -18.03
N PRO A 324 -15.86 -18.28 -18.13
CA PRO A 324 -14.91 -18.51 -17.05
C PRO A 324 -14.26 -17.21 -16.56
N ARG A 325 -14.08 -17.11 -15.25
CA ARG A 325 -13.32 -16.04 -14.58
C ARG A 325 -11.95 -16.51 -14.14
N GLU A 326 -11.82 -17.81 -13.89
CA GLU A 326 -10.60 -18.47 -13.43
C GLU A 326 -10.25 -19.64 -14.37
N ASN A 327 -8.99 -20.08 -14.34
CA ASN A 327 -8.49 -21.09 -15.29
C ASN A 327 -9.06 -22.50 -15.06
N ASP A 328 -9.56 -22.78 -13.87
CA ASP A 328 -10.20 -24.04 -13.47
C ASP A 328 -11.71 -24.07 -13.78
N GLU A 329 -12.27 -22.97 -14.29
CA GLU A 329 -13.68 -22.87 -14.62
C GLU A 329 -13.99 -23.30 -16.07
N LEU A 330 -15.09 -24.04 -16.23
CA LEU A 330 -15.54 -24.57 -17.50
C LEU A 330 -16.42 -23.55 -18.23
N ALA A 331 -16.04 -23.17 -19.45
CA ALA A 331 -16.91 -22.36 -20.31
C ALA A 331 -18.17 -23.14 -20.67
N LEU A 332 -19.32 -22.50 -20.70
CA LEU A 332 -20.57 -23.16 -21.11
C LEU A 332 -21.29 -22.33 -22.16
N GLU A 333 -21.83 -23.00 -23.16
CA GLU A 333 -22.80 -22.47 -24.11
C GLU A 333 -24.20 -22.99 -23.82
N LYS A 334 -25.21 -22.27 -24.30
CA LYS A 334 -26.61 -22.69 -24.11
C LYS A 334 -26.82 -24.07 -24.75
N ALA A 335 -27.47 -24.96 -23.99
CA ALA A 335 -27.74 -26.35 -24.31
C ALA A 335 -26.55 -27.33 -24.20
N ASP A 336 -25.36 -26.88 -23.77
CA ASP A 336 -24.28 -27.80 -23.42
C ASP A 336 -24.72 -28.81 -22.36
N VAL A 337 -24.34 -30.07 -22.54
CA VAL A 337 -24.59 -31.13 -21.56
C VAL A 337 -23.29 -31.46 -20.85
N VAL A 338 -23.34 -31.41 -19.52
CA VAL A 338 -22.19 -31.67 -18.66
C VAL A 338 -22.50 -32.82 -17.72
N MET A 339 -21.60 -33.78 -17.64
CA MET A 339 -21.66 -34.83 -16.64
C MET A 339 -21.07 -34.30 -15.33
N VAL A 340 -21.85 -34.34 -14.24
CA VAL A 340 -21.42 -33.82 -12.95
C VAL A 340 -20.59 -34.87 -12.23
N THR A 341 -19.34 -34.53 -11.91
CA THR A 341 -18.41 -35.37 -11.16
C THR A 341 -18.42 -35.03 -9.67
N GLN A 342 -18.67 -33.77 -9.33
CA GLN A 342 -18.69 -33.29 -7.96
C GLN A 342 -19.63 -32.09 -7.80
N GLN A 343 -20.21 -31.95 -6.61
CA GLN A 343 -21.02 -30.82 -6.23
C GLN A 343 -20.57 -30.29 -4.88
N SER A 344 -20.40 -28.97 -4.77
CA SER A 344 -20.17 -28.29 -3.51
C SER A 344 -21.49 -27.77 -2.92
N SER A 345 -21.55 -27.61 -1.59
CA SER A 345 -22.74 -27.06 -0.92
C SER A 345 -22.91 -25.56 -1.13
N ASP A 346 -21.89 -24.85 -1.61
CA ASP A 346 -21.92 -23.42 -1.95
C ASP A 346 -22.38 -23.14 -3.41
N GLY A 347 -22.92 -24.16 -4.09
CA GLY A 347 -23.60 -23.99 -5.37
C GLY A 347 -22.69 -24.05 -6.60
N TRP A 348 -21.52 -24.65 -6.49
CA TRP A 348 -20.66 -24.97 -7.62
C TRP A 348 -20.72 -26.45 -7.97
N LEU A 349 -20.58 -26.74 -9.26
CA LEU A 349 -20.51 -28.08 -9.82
C LEU A 349 -19.17 -28.23 -10.54
N GLU A 350 -18.55 -29.38 -10.39
CA GLU A 350 -17.46 -29.82 -11.25
C GLU A 350 -18.02 -30.87 -12.21
N GLY A 351 -17.61 -30.81 -13.46
CA GLY A 351 -18.04 -31.78 -14.44
C GLY A 351 -17.23 -31.76 -15.72
N VAL A 352 -17.59 -32.68 -16.60
CA VAL A 352 -16.97 -32.87 -17.92
C VAL A 352 -18.01 -32.59 -19.00
N ARG A 353 -17.73 -31.63 -19.88
CA ARG A 353 -18.60 -31.30 -21.02
C ARG A 353 -18.55 -32.44 -22.02
N LEU A 354 -19.71 -32.96 -22.41
CA LEU A 354 -19.80 -34.18 -23.21
C LEU A 354 -19.42 -34.00 -24.69
N SER A 355 -19.38 -32.77 -25.20
CA SER A 355 -19.09 -32.47 -26.62
C SER A 355 -17.60 -32.59 -26.97
N ASP A 356 -16.72 -32.29 -26.03
CA ASP A 356 -15.26 -32.23 -26.22
C ASP A 356 -14.44 -32.83 -25.08
N GLY A 357 -15.07 -33.15 -23.94
CA GLY A 357 -14.37 -33.74 -22.80
C GLY A 357 -13.66 -32.72 -21.93
N GLU A 358 -13.86 -31.41 -22.13
CA GLU A 358 -13.27 -30.40 -21.24
C GLU A 358 -13.88 -30.50 -19.84
N ARG A 359 -13.01 -30.37 -18.83
CA ARG A 359 -13.38 -30.44 -17.42
C ARG A 359 -13.16 -29.10 -16.74
N GLY A 360 -14.06 -28.76 -15.84
CA GLY A 360 -13.87 -27.62 -14.95
C GLY A 360 -15.07 -27.36 -14.06
N TRP A 361 -15.00 -26.26 -13.32
CA TRP A 361 -16.01 -25.81 -12.38
C TRP A 361 -16.98 -24.82 -13.02
N PHE A 362 -18.25 -24.90 -12.64
CA PHE A 362 -19.28 -23.97 -13.11
C PHE A 362 -20.40 -23.79 -12.08
N PRO A 363 -21.07 -22.62 -12.06
CA PRO A 363 -22.12 -22.31 -11.09
C PRO A 363 -23.44 -23.03 -11.39
N VAL A 364 -24.08 -23.59 -10.36
CA VAL A 364 -25.36 -24.33 -10.47
C VAL A 364 -26.49 -23.46 -11.03
N GLN A 365 -26.45 -22.15 -10.84
CA GLN A 365 -27.51 -21.23 -11.30
C GLN A 365 -27.58 -21.08 -12.83
N GLN A 366 -26.57 -21.57 -13.56
CA GLN A 366 -26.50 -21.52 -15.03
C GLN A 366 -27.01 -22.80 -15.70
N VAL A 367 -27.34 -23.83 -14.92
CA VAL A 367 -27.66 -25.17 -15.43
C VAL A 367 -28.92 -25.75 -14.79
N GLU A 368 -29.49 -26.77 -15.41
CA GLU A 368 -30.62 -27.56 -14.89
C GLU A 368 -30.30 -29.05 -14.94
N PHE A 369 -30.72 -29.80 -13.91
CA PHE A 369 -30.48 -31.24 -13.85
C PHE A 369 -31.37 -32.01 -14.83
N ILE A 370 -30.75 -32.91 -15.59
CA ILE A 370 -31.45 -33.83 -16.49
C ILE A 370 -31.98 -35.00 -15.66
N SER A 371 -33.26 -34.92 -15.29
CA SER A 371 -33.92 -35.92 -14.45
C SER A 371 -34.15 -37.26 -15.15
N ASN A 372 -34.38 -37.26 -16.47
CA ASN A 372 -34.73 -38.46 -17.25
C ASN A 372 -33.49 -39.38 -17.47
N PRO A 373 -33.47 -40.61 -16.92
CA PRO A 373 -32.34 -41.53 -17.08
C PRO A 373 -32.09 -41.99 -18.52
N GLU A 374 -33.13 -42.13 -19.34
CA GLU A 374 -33.01 -42.53 -20.74
C GLU A 374 -32.27 -41.46 -21.56
N VAL A 375 -32.62 -40.19 -21.32
CA VAL A 375 -31.93 -39.04 -21.92
C VAL A 375 -30.47 -39.00 -21.49
N ARG A 376 -30.18 -39.24 -20.20
CA ARG A 376 -28.79 -39.32 -19.71
C ARG A 376 -28.00 -40.43 -20.40
N ALA A 377 -28.59 -41.61 -20.57
CA ALA A 377 -27.94 -42.73 -21.25
C ALA A 377 -27.71 -42.44 -22.74
N GLN A 378 -28.66 -41.76 -23.40
CA GLN A 378 -28.54 -41.37 -24.80
C GLN A 378 -27.41 -40.35 -25.00
N ASN A 379 -27.30 -39.35 -24.12
CA ASN A 379 -26.23 -38.35 -24.17
C ASN A 379 -24.83 -38.99 -24.05
N LEU A 380 -24.66 -39.97 -23.15
CA LEU A 380 -23.40 -40.69 -23.01
C LEU A 380 -23.05 -41.53 -24.24
N LYS A 381 -24.04 -42.22 -24.82
CA LYS A 381 -23.85 -42.98 -26.07
C LYS A 381 -23.42 -42.09 -27.22
N GLU A 382 -24.06 -40.92 -27.35
CA GLU A 382 -23.72 -39.96 -28.38
C GLU A 382 -22.32 -39.38 -28.17
N ALA A 383 -21.97 -39.00 -26.95
CA ALA A 383 -20.63 -38.53 -26.59
C ALA A 383 -19.56 -39.57 -26.90
N HIS A 384 -19.80 -40.84 -26.54
CA HIS A 384 -18.89 -41.94 -26.86
C HIS A 384 -18.74 -42.12 -28.38
N ARG A 385 -19.85 -42.10 -29.14
CA ARG A 385 -19.82 -42.18 -30.61
C ARG A 385 -18.98 -41.07 -31.23
N VAL A 386 -19.17 -39.84 -30.78
CA VAL A 386 -18.39 -38.67 -31.24
C VAL A 386 -16.91 -38.81 -30.89
N LYS A 387 -16.58 -39.27 -29.67
CA LYS A 387 -15.19 -39.51 -29.24
C LYS A 387 -14.52 -40.57 -30.12
N THR A 388 -15.16 -41.72 -30.35
CA THR A 388 -14.63 -42.79 -31.21
C THR A 388 -14.43 -42.31 -32.65
N ALA A 389 -15.38 -41.56 -33.20
CA ALA A 389 -15.26 -41.00 -34.54
C ALA A 389 -14.09 -40.00 -34.67
N LYS A 390 -13.87 -39.15 -33.65
CA LYS A 390 -12.71 -38.23 -33.60
C LYS A 390 -11.38 -39.01 -33.58
N LEU A 391 -11.26 -40.07 -32.77
CA LEU A 391 -10.05 -40.89 -32.70
C LEU A 391 -9.73 -41.56 -34.05
N GLN A 392 -10.73 -42.12 -34.72
CA GLN A 392 -10.57 -42.75 -36.05
C GLN A 392 -10.13 -41.74 -37.13
N LEU A 393 -10.60 -40.49 -37.05
CA LEU A 393 -10.18 -39.43 -37.97
C LEU A 393 -8.73 -38.99 -37.74
N VAL A 394 -8.28 -38.95 -36.48
CA VAL A 394 -6.89 -38.63 -36.12
C VAL A 394 -5.94 -39.74 -36.58
N GLU A 395 -6.33 -41.01 -36.41
CA GLU A 395 -5.56 -42.16 -36.91
C GLU A 395 -5.48 -42.24 -38.45
N GLN A 396 -6.43 -41.64 -39.17
CA GLN A 396 -6.41 -41.55 -40.64
C GLN A 396 -5.58 -40.38 -41.18
N GLN A 397 -5.19 -39.44 -40.31
CA GLN A 397 -4.42 -38.24 -40.66
C GLN A 397 -2.97 -38.27 -40.14
N ALA A 398 -2.63 -39.26 -39.31
CA ALA A 398 -1.27 -39.59 -38.88
C ALA A 398 -0.66 -40.67 -39.77
#